data_AF-A0A3P7R061-F1
#
_entry.id   AF-A0A3P7R061-F1
#
_cell.length_a   1.000
_cell.length_b   1.000
_cell.length_c   1.000
_cell.angle_alpha   90.00
_cell.angle_beta   90.00
_cell.angle_gamma   90.00
#
_symmetry.space_group_name_H-M   'P 1'
#
loop_
_entity.id
_entity.type
_entity.pdbx_description
1 polymer ?
#
loop_
_entity_poly.entity_id
_entity_poly.type
_entity_poly.pdbx_seq_one_letter_code
_entity_poly.pdbx_strand_id
1 'polypeptide(L)'
;MEEEKDCQLPFLDVLVCGKDGGELNTTVYRNAKNTSRILSHLSNHPVSHKRSCVRTLYRRVETYCSEPADKKAEVQYLRKLFTMNGYPGAFVKKCRRGAKLRKPTGQPEPTRWRAIPYIACFSEEFARLVSKFGIGVAHRPEAMIRRQRMQPKDPVPVNQKSGVI
;
A
#
# COMPACT_ATOMS: atom_id res chain seq x y z
N MET A 1 -0.78 0.97 -27.71
CA MET A 1 0.68 0.99 -27.53
C MET A 1 1.01 2.24 -26.74
N GLU A 2 2.02 2.23 -25.87
CA GLU A 2 2.47 3.46 -25.21
C GLU A 2 3.15 4.36 -26.25
N GLU A 3 2.88 5.66 -26.21
CA GLU A 3 3.36 6.63 -27.20
C GLU A 3 4.39 7.54 -26.57
N GLU A 4 5.55 7.68 -27.22
CA GLU A 4 6.55 8.68 -26.86
C GLU A 4 6.11 10.04 -27.40
N LYS A 5 6.13 11.07 -26.54
CA LYS A 5 5.84 12.46 -26.90
C LYS A 5 6.85 13.36 -26.21
N ASP A 6 7.41 14.32 -26.93
CA ASP A 6 8.38 15.29 -26.41
C ASP A 6 9.58 14.63 -25.69
N CYS A 7 10.08 13.51 -26.24
CA CYS A 7 11.14 12.68 -25.63
C CYS A 7 10.78 12.10 -24.26
N GLN A 8 9.48 11.95 -23.98
CA GLN A 8 8.95 11.37 -22.76
C GLN A 8 8.08 10.15 -23.09
N LEU A 9 8.36 9.06 -22.41
CA LEU A 9 7.59 7.82 -22.50
C LEU A 9 7.06 7.42 -21.12
N PRO A 10 5.76 7.54 -20.86
CA PRO A 10 5.16 7.04 -19.63
C PRO A 10 5.01 5.51 -19.70
N PHE A 11 5.69 4.80 -18.82
CA PHE A 11 5.60 3.35 -18.65
C PHE A 11 5.21 3.00 -17.20
N LEU A 12 4.01 2.47 -17.00
CA LEU A 12 3.43 2.19 -15.67
C LEU A 12 3.44 3.42 -14.73
N ASP A 13 4.18 3.32 -13.62
CA ASP A 13 4.33 4.36 -12.59
C ASP A 13 5.59 5.24 -12.81
N VAL A 14 6.30 5.07 -13.93
CA VAL A 14 7.58 5.74 -14.24
C VAL A 14 7.46 6.53 -15.54
N LEU A 15 8.00 7.75 -15.54
CA LEU A 15 8.15 8.57 -16.73
C LEU A 15 9.62 8.50 -17.14
N VAL A 16 9.88 7.96 -18.32
CA VAL A 16 11.22 7.89 -18.91
C VAL A 16 11.39 9.12 -19.79
N CYS A 17 12.45 9.89 -19.57
CA CYS A 17 12.78 11.09 -20.33
C CYS A 17 14.16 10.92 -20.97
N GLY A 18 14.25 11.12 -22.29
CA GLY A 18 15.53 11.22 -22.98
C GLY A 18 16.22 12.55 -22.66
N LYS A 19 17.53 12.51 -22.44
CA LYS A 19 18.39 13.71 -22.33
C LYS A 19 19.22 13.91 -23.59
N ASP A 20 19.69 15.13 -23.77
CA ASP A 20 20.72 15.47 -24.76
C ASP A 20 21.98 14.65 -24.47
N GLY A 21 22.35 13.76 -25.39
CA GLY A 21 23.48 12.83 -25.23
C GLY A 21 23.10 11.36 -25.04
N GLY A 22 21.81 11.01 -25.08
CA GLY A 22 21.35 9.61 -25.07
C GLY A 22 21.26 8.97 -23.69
N GLU A 23 21.52 9.73 -22.63
CA GLU A 23 21.24 9.30 -21.26
C GLU A 23 19.73 9.35 -20.98
N LEU A 24 19.23 8.41 -20.17
CA LEU A 24 17.84 8.39 -19.74
C LEU A 24 17.71 8.94 -18.32
N ASN A 25 16.77 9.86 -18.11
CA ASN A 25 16.27 10.21 -16.79
C ASN A 25 14.95 9.49 -16.53
N THR A 26 14.67 9.17 -15.27
CA THR A 26 13.38 8.60 -14.88
C THR A 26 12.82 9.35 -13.70
N THR A 27 11.50 9.57 -13.72
CA THR A 27 10.75 10.22 -12.62
C THR A 27 9.44 9.48 -12.34
N VAL A 28 8.73 9.85 -11.28
CA VAL A 28 7.44 9.24 -10.95
C VAL A 28 6.35 9.77 -11.88
N TYR A 29 5.77 8.89 -12.70
CA TYR A 29 4.65 9.26 -13.56
C TYR A 29 3.33 9.31 -12.79
N ARG A 30 2.52 10.33 -13.06
CA ARG A 30 1.14 10.45 -12.55
C ARG A 30 0.23 10.84 -13.70
N ASN A 31 -0.67 9.95 -14.07
CA ASN A 31 -1.66 10.25 -15.09
C ASN A 31 -2.69 11.29 -14.60
N ALA A 32 -3.47 11.83 -15.54
CA ALA A 32 -4.52 12.81 -15.25
C ALA A 32 -5.63 12.31 -14.30
N LYS A 33 -5.77 10.99 -14.13
CA LYS A 33 -6.75 10.37 -13.22
C LYS A 33 -6.22 10.24 -11.78
N ASN A 34 -4.97 10.63 -11.53
CA ASN A 34 -4.39 10.59 -10.19
C ASN A 34 -5.04 11.65 -9.31
N THR A 35 -5.82 11.21 -8.32
CA THR A 35 -6.58 12.10 -7.42
C THR A 35 -5.77 12.56 -6.20
N SER A 36 -4.49 12.21 -6.10
CA SER A 36 -3.66 12.44 -4.90
C SER A 36 -4.30 11.87 -3.60
N ARG A 37 -5.15 10.85 -3.74
CA ARG A 37 -5.75 10.12 -2.61
C ARG A 37 -4.97 8.86 -2.32
N ILE A 38 -4.55 8.72 -1.06
CA ILE A 38 -3.95 7.49 -0.54
C ILE A 38 -4.79 6.97 0.62
N LEU A 39 -4.35 5.86 1.24
CA LEU A 39 -4.97 5.36 2.47
C LEU A 39 -4.96 6.46 3.53
N SER A 40 -6.13 6.99 3.90
CA SER A 40 -6.23 8.06 4.90
C SER A 40 -5.70 7.62 6.25
N HIS A 41 -4.99 8.49 6.97
CA HIS A 41 -4.51 8.18 8.31
C HIS A 41 -5.65 7.99 9.33
N LEU A 42 -6.80 8.62 9.10
CA LEU A 42 -7.98 8.56 9.97
C LEU A 42 -8.86 7.34 9.69
N SER A 43 -8.62 6.65 8.58
CA SER A 43 -9.38 5.46 8.22
C SER A 43 -9.17 4.31 9.22
N ASN A 44 -10.19 3.46 9.37
CA ASN A 44 -10.15 2.29 10.27
C ASN A 44 -9.34 1.14 9.66
N HIS A 45 -8.02 1.34 9.56
CA HIS A 45 -7.06 0.37 9.07
C HIS A 45 -5.91 0.17 10.05
N PRO A 46 -5.30 -1.04 10.07
CA PRO A 46 -4.13 -1.33 10.87
C PRO A 46 -3.02 -0.30 10.66
N VAL A 47 -2.34 0.06 11.75
CA VAL A 47 -1.20 0.98 11.70
C VAL A 47 -0.09 0.44 10.78
N SER A 48 0.08 -0.87 10.69
CA SER A 48 1.04 -1.51 9.79
C SER A 48 0.80 -1.15 8.31
N HIS A 49 -0.46 -1.08 7.87
CA HIS A 49 -0.81 -0.71 6.48
C HIS A 49 -0.50 0.76 6.22
N LYS A 50 -0.82 1.64 7.17
CA LYS A 50 -0.49 3.08 7.11
C LYS A 50 1.04 3.29 7.05
N ARG A 51 1.81 2.54 7.85
CA ARG A 51 3.29 2.54 7.79
C ARG A 51 3.79 2.03 6.43
N SER A 52 3.21 0.96 5.92
CA SER A 52 3.56 0.38 4.63
C SER A 52 3.35 1.38 3.49
N CYS A 53 2.21 2.08 3.48
CA CYS A 53 1.92 3.15 2.51
C CYS A 53 3.05 4.20 2.47
N VAL A 54 3.49 4.69 3.64
CA VAL A 54 4.61 5.64 3.73
C VAL A 54 5.90 5.04 3.16
N ARG A 55 6.26 3.83 3.61
CA ARG A 55 7.52 3.18 3.19
C ARG A 55 7.56 2.92 1.69
N THR A 56 6.47 2.43 1.11
CA THR A 56 6.39 2.12 -0.31
C THR A 56 6.54 3.38 -1.16
N LEU A 57 5.84 4.46 -0.81
CA LEU A 57 5.94 5.71 -1.59
C LEU A 57 7.34 6.32 -1.53
N TYR A 58 7.97 6.35 -0.35
CA TYR A 58 9.37 6.82 -0.26
C TYR A 58 10.36 5.89 -0.95
N ARG A 59 10.13 4.57 -0.91
CA ARG A 59 10.97 3.62 -1.65
C ARG A 59 10.87 3.84 -3.15
N ARG A 60 9.68 4.15 -3.67
CA ARG A 60 9.48 4.48 -5.09
C ARG A 60 10.31 5.68 -5.52
N VAL A 61 10.44 6.71 -4.68
CA VAL A 61 11.32 7.85 -5.00
C VAL A 61 12.76 7.41 -5.20
N GLU A 62 13.26 6.53 -4.33
CA GLU A 62 14.64 6.05 -4.44
C GLU A 62 14.87 5.14 -5.64
N THR A 63 13.85 4.39 -6.06
CA THR A 63 13.96 3.43 -7.17
C THR A 63 13.57 4.00 -8.53
N TYR A 64 12.69 5.01 -8.59
CA TYR A 64 12.15 5.54 -9.84
C TYR A 64 12.83 6.84 -10.26
N CYS A 65 13.24 7.69 -9.32
CA CYS A 65 13.93 8.93 -9.66
C CYS A 65 15.43 8.69 -9.81
N SER A 66 15.98 8.98 -10.99
CA SER A 66 17.42 8.86 -11.23
C SER A 66 18.19 10.05 -10.66
N GLU A 67 17.70 11.28 -10.89
CA GLU A 67 18.41 12.47 -10.45
C GLU A 67 18.13 12.92 -9.01
N PRO A 68 19.13 13.50 -8.31
CA PRO A 68 18.93 14.08 -6.98
C PRO A 68 17.91 15.21 -6.94
N ALA A 69 17.83 16.03 -8.00
CA ALA A 69 16.88 17.13 -8.09
C ALA A 69 15.43 16.61 -8.12
N ASP A 70 15.16 15.60 -8.94
CA ASP A 70 13.86 14.95 -9.05
C ASP A 70 13.47 14.23 -7.76
N LYS A 71 14.42 13.53 -7.12
CA LYS A 71 14.21 12.95 -5.79
C LYS A 71 13.76 14.00 -4.78
N LYS A 72 14.38 15.18 -4.78
CA LYS A 72 14.03 16.28 -3.86
C LYS A 72 12.63 16.82 -4.16
N ALA A 73 12.29 17.05 -5.42
CA ALA A 73 10.96 17.50 -5.84
C ALA A 73 9.88 16.48 -5.45
N GLU A 74 10.13 15.20 -5.69
CA GLU A 74 9.23 14.10 -5.37
C GLU A 74 9.01 13.94 -3.85
N VAL A 75 10.08 14.06 -3.05
CA VAL A 75 9.97 14.07 -1.59
C VAL A 75 9.12 15.23 -1.09
N GLN A 76 9.21 16.41 -1.71
CA GLN A 76 8.36 17.55 -1.37
C GLN A 76 6.90 17.30 -1.72
N TYR A 77 6.62 16.71 -2.89
CA TYR A 77 5.28 16.28 -3.25
C TYR A 77 4.71 15.29 -2.22
N LEU A 78 5.47 14.25 -1.84
CA LEU A 78 5.01 13.26 -0.87
C LEU A 78 4.69 13.88 0.50
N ARG A 79 5.44 14.89 0.94
CA ARG A 79 5.13 15.61 2.19
C ARG A 79 3.76 16.28 2.12
N LYS A 80 3.45 16.95 1.01
CA LYS A 80 2.13 17.57 0.79
C LYS A 80 1.03 16.50 0.72
N LEU A 81 1.27 15.43 -0.04
CA LEU A 81 0.35 14.29 -0.17
C LEU A 81 -0.02 13.68 1.19
N PHE A 82 0.97 13.38 2.03
CA PHE A 82 0.73 12.80 3.36
C PHE A 82 -0.04 13.77 4.28
N THR A 83 0.29 15.06 4.21
CA THR A 83 -0.40 16.10 4.98
C THR A 83 -1.88 16.17 4.59
N MET A 84 -2.18 16.21 3.30
CA MET A 84 -3.55 16.22 2.78
C MET A 84 -4.34 14.96 3.15
N ASN A 85 -3.68 13.82 3.32
CA ASN A 85 -4.30 12.55 3.69
C ASN A 85 -4.27 12.29 5.22
N GLY A 86 -3.99 13.33 6.02
CA GLY A 86 -4.11 13.33 7.48
C GLY A 86 -2.96 12.67 8.24
N TYR A 87 -1.82 12.39 7.61
CA TYR A 87 -0.68 11.75 8.27
C TYR A 87 0.11 12.74 9.14
N PRO A 88 0.31 12.44 10.44
CA PRO A 88 1.18 13.25 11.29
C PRO A 88 2.63 13.25 10.78
N GLY A 89 3.26 14.41 10.72
CA GLY A 89 4.66 14.52 10.25
C GLY A 89 5.65 13.69 11.07
N ALA A 90 5.43 13.56 12.38
CA ALA A 90 6.22 12.69 13.25
C ALA A 90 6.08 11.21 12.88
N PHE A 91 4.87 10.76 12.52
CA PHE A 91 4.61 9.40 12.08
C PHE A 91 5.35 9.09 10.77
N VAL A 92 5.27 9.99 9.79
CA VAL A 92 5.97 9.85 8.50
C VAL A 92 7.48 9.79 8.72
N LYS A 93 8.03 10.70 9.54
CA LYS A 93 9.46 10.73 9.87
C LYS A 93 9.92 9.42 10.53
N LYS A 94 9.13 8.88 11.46
CA LYS A 94 9.40 7.58 12.12
C LYS A 94 9.39 6.41 11.13
N CYS A 95 8.47 6.41 10.16
CA CYS A 95 8.39 5.36 9.15
C CYS A 95 9.58 5.38 8.19
N ARG A 96 10.08 6.58 7.83
CA ARG A 96 11.24 6.76 6.94
C ARG A 96 12.55 6.29 7.54
N ARG A 97 12.73 6.46 8.86
CA ARG A 97 13.99 6.16 9.56
C ARG A 97 14.39 4.68 9.54
N GLY A 98 13.58 3.82 8.93
CA GLY A 98 13.86 2.39 8.87
C GLY A 98 14.04 1.87 10.28
N ALA A 99 12.93 1.52 10.95
CA ALA A 99 13.08 0.35 11.79
C ALA A 99 13.53 -0.75 10.81
N LYS A 100 14.83 -1.09 10.86
CA LYS A 100 15.24 -2.49 10.73
C LYS A 100 14.09 -3.22 11.38
N LEU A 101 13.36 -4.07 10.65
CA LEU A 101 12.50 -4.99 11.35
C LEU A 101 13.46 -5.67 12.31
N ARG A 102 13.50 -5.22 13.56
CA ARG A 102 13.72 -6.10 14.67
C ARG A 102 12.53 -7.03 14.48
N LYS A 103 12.73 -8.08 13.65
CA LYS A 103 12.14 -9.37 14.00
C LYS A 103 12.49 -9.45 15.47
N PRO A 104 11.51 -9.36 16.38
CA PRO A 104 11.81 -9.52 17.78
C PRO A 104 12.55 -10.85 17.86
N THR A 105 13.85 -10.78 18.09
CA THR A 105 14.74 -11.93 18.04
C THR A 105 14.22 -12.85 19.13
N GLY A 106 13.63 -13.98 18.75
CA GLY A 106 13.00 -14.92 19.69
C GLY A 106 11.47 -14.89 19.81
N GLN A 107 10.71 -14.20 18.94
CA GLN A 107 9.28 -14.54 18.83
C GLN A 107 9.11 -15.85 18.07
N PRO A 108 8.44 -16.86 18.65
CA PRO A 108 8.14 -18.08 17.94
C PRO A 108 7.26 -17.77 16.73
N GLU A 109 7.63 -18.29 15.57
CA GLU A 109 6.77 -18.23 14.39
C GLU A 109 5.42 -18.89 14.75
N PRO A 110 4.29 -18.25 14.41
CA PRO A 110 2.99 -18.78 14.76
C PRO A 110 2.76 -20.13 14.08
N THR A 111 2.41 -21.14 14.87
CA THR A 111 2.06 -22.49 14.41
C THR A 111 0.82 -22.49 13.53
N ARG A 112 -0.12 -21.58 13.76
CA ARG A 112 -1.38 -21.46 13.00
C ARG A 112 -1.75 -20.01 12.77
N TRP A 113 -2.35 -19.71 11.61
CA TRP A 113 -2.88 -18.38 11.30
C TRP A 113 -4.41 -18.34 11.34
N ARG A 114 -4.97 -17.23 11.80
CA ARG A 114 -6.41 -16.93 11.78
C ARG A 114 -6.65 -15.54 11.22
N ALA A 115 -7.64 -15.43 10.34
CA ALA A 115 -8.06 -14.16 9.77
C ALA A 115 -9.26 -13.61 10.55
N ILE A 116 -9.17 -12.36 11.01
CA ILE A 116 -10.26 -11.65 11.69
C ILE A 116 -10.45 -10.25 11.08
N PRO A 117 -11.64 -9.64 11.21
CA PRO A 117 -11.82 -8.23 10.88
C PRO A 117 -10.95 -7.33 11.77
N TYR A 118 -10.46 -6.23 11.19
CA TYR A 118 -9.76 -5.22 11.96
C TYR A 118 -10.77 -4.40 12.79
N ILE A 119 -10.58 -4.41 14.09
CA ILE A 119 -11.33 -3.63 15.07
C ILE A 119 -10.29 -2.85 15.85
N ALA A 120 -10.27 -1.53 15.68
CA ALA A 120 -9.28 -0.67 16.31
C ALA A 120 -9.19 -0.95 17.82
N CYS A 121 -7.96 -1.01 18.33
CA CYS A 121 -7.59 -1.37 19.71
C CYS A 121 -7.81 -2.84 20.04
N PHE A 122 -9.02 -3.38 19.81
CA PHE A 122 -9.37 -4.74 20.20
C PHE A 122 -8.61 -5.80 19.41
N SER A 123 -8.60 -5.69 18.08
CA SER A 123 -8.00 -6.72 17.22
C SER A 123 -6.48 -6.83 17.43
N GLU A 124 -5.81 -5.72 17.73
CA GLU A 124 -4.38 -5.71 18.03
C GLU A 124 -4.05 -6.28 19.41
N GLU A 125 -4.89 -6.01 20.41
CA GLU A 125 -4.76 -6.60 21.74
C GLU A 125 -5.03 -8.10 21.70
N PHE A 126 -6.09 -8.51 21.00
CA PHE A 126 -6.41 -9.91 20.76
C PHE A 126 -5.26 -10.63 20.06
N ALA A 127 -4.71 -10.06 18.98
CA ALA A 127 -3.54 -10.60 18.27
C ALA A 127 -2.33 -10.80 19.19
N ARG A 128 -2.08 -9.87 20.11
CA ARG A 128 -0.98 -9.95 21.08
C ARG A 128 -1.22 -11.05 22.13
N LEU A 129 -2.46 -11.22 22.57
CA LEU A 129 -2.85 -12.27 23.52
C LEU A 129 -2.68 -13.66 22.90
N VAL A 130 -3.28 -13.89 21.73
CA VAL A 130 -3.29 -15.22 21.09
C VAL A 130 -1.93 -15.63 20.53
N SER A 131 -1.04 -14.67 20.25
CA SER A 131 0.33 -14.94 19.84
C SER A 131 1.12 -15.76 20.87
N LYS A 132 0.80 -15.65 22.18
CA LYS A 132 1.41 -16.47 23.23
C LYS A 132 1.07 -17.95 23.11
N PHE A 133 -0.04 -18.27 22.45
CA PHE A 133 -0.52 -19.64 22.19
C PHE A 133 -0.10 -20.14 20.79
N GLY A 134 0.85 -19.47 20.13
CA GLY A 134 1.30 -19.85 18.78
C GLY A 134 0.30 -19.55 17.67
N ILE A 135 -0.68 -18.67 17.92
CA ILE A 135 -1.68 -18.26 16.91
C ILE A 135 -1.32 -16.89 16.35
N GLY A 136 -1.06 -16.83 15.05
CA GLY A 136 -0.88 -15.60 14.30
C GLY A 136 -2.23 -15.04 13.83
N VAL A 137 -2.39 -13.73 13.91
CA VAL A 137 -3.60 -13.04 13.46
C VAL A 137 -3.30 -12.22 12.21
N ALA A 138 -4.10 -12.45 11.17
CA ALA A 138 -4.14 -11.64 9.97
C ALA A 138 -5.45 -10.83 9.94
N HIS A 139 -5.38 -9.57 9.53
CA HIS A 139 -6.56 -8.73 9.41
C HIS A 139 -7.15 -8.84 8.00
N ARG A 140 -8.41 -9.25 7.90
CA ARG A 140 -9.15 -9.32 6.63
C ARG A 140 -10.51 -8.63 6.79
N PRO A 141 -10.89 -7.70 5.90
CA PRO A 141 -12.23 -7.14 5.91
C PRO A 141 -13.26 -8.21 5.54
N GLU A 142 -14.28 -8.37 6.39
CA GLU A 142 -15.32 -9.40 6.24
C GLU A 142 -16.44 -8.97 5.28
N ALA A 143 -16.76 -7.66 5.29
CA ALA A 143 -17.74 -7.01 4.44
C ALA A 143 -17.06 -6.11 3.39
N MET A 144 -16.52 -6.71 2.34
CA MET A 144 -16.10 -5.94 1.17
C MET A 144 -17.34 -5.36 0.47
N ILE A 145 -17.32 -4.07 0.10
CA ILE A 145 -18.37 -3.43 -0.71
C ILE A 145 -18.73 -4.29 -1.93
N ARG A 146 -17.73 -4.92 -2.54
CA ARG A 146 -17.93 -5.87 -3.64
C ARG A 146 -18.86 -7.03 -3.28
N ARG A 147 -18.72 -7.62 -2.09
CA ARG A 147 -19.56 -8.74 -1.62
C ARG A 147 -21.00 -8.30 -1.33
N GLN A 148 -21.19 -7.04 -0.91
CA GLN A 148 -22.51 -6.48 -0.60
C GLN A 148 -23.24 -5.91 -1.82
N ARG A 149 -22.53 -5.26 -2.75
CA ARG A 149 -23.12 -4.49 -3.85
C ARG A 149 -22.83 -5.04 -5.24
N MET A 150 -21.76 -5.82 -5.41
CA MET A 150 -21.42 -6.41 -6.70
C MET A 150 -21.68 -7.92 -6.67
N GLN A 151 -22.95 -8.28 -6.81
CA GLN A 151 -23.35 -9.60 -7.28
C GLN A 151 -23.70 -9.47 -8.77
N PRO A 152 -22.71 -9.59 -9.69
CA PRO A 152 -22.97 -9.41 -11.13
C PRO A 152 -23.83 -10.52 -11.73
N LYS A 153 -24.11 -11.59 -10.97
CA LYS A 153 -24.96 -12.71 -11.36
C LYS A 153 -25.92 -13.02 -10.24
N ASP A 154 -27.15 -13.38 -10.60
CA ASP A 154 -28.11 -13.91 -9.65
C ASP A 154 -27.62 -15.24 -9.07
N PRO A 155 -27.79 -15.47 -7.77
CA PRO A 155 -27.43 -16.73 -7.15
C PRO A 155 -28.29 -17.86 -7.72
N VAL A 156 -27.66 -18.80 -8.42
CA VAL A 156 -28.35 -19.99 -8.97
C VAL A 156 -28.79 -20.90 -7.81
N PRO A 157 -30.06 -21.33 -7.78
CA PRO A 157 -30.56 -22.32 -6.83
C PRO A 157 -29.71 -23.59 -6.81
N VAL A 158 -29.54 -24.22 -5.64
CA VAL A 158 -28.63 -25.37 -5.49
C VAL A 158 -28.99 -26.53 -6.43
N ASN A 159 -30.30 -26.76 -6.66
CA ASN A 159 -30.83 -27.78 -7.57
C ASN A 159 -30.59 -27.50 -9.07
N GLN A 160 -30.10 -26.32 -9.43
CA GLN A 160 -29.79 -25.92 -10.81
C GLN A 160 -28.29 -25.70 -11.04
N LYS A 161 -27.45 -25.95 -10.02
CA LYS A 161 -25.99 -25.87 -10.17
C LYS A 161 -25.47 -27.13 -10.85
N SER A 162 -24.88 -26.99 -12.04
CA SER A 162 -24.20 -28.08 -12.71
C SER A 162 -23.00 -28.57 -11.89
N GLY A 163 -22.82 -29.88 -11.76
CA GLY A 163 -21.67 -30.50 -11.08
C GLY A 163 -21.79 -30.66 -9.56
N VAL A 164 -23.00 -30.51 -8.99
CA VAL A 164 -23.30 -30.99 -7.63
C VAL A 164 -23.75 -32.45 -7.77
N ILE A 165 -22.92 -33.39 -7.31
CA ILE A 165 -23.29 -34.80 -7.10
C ILE A 165 -23.95 -34.91 -5.73
#